data_AF-A0A6A5VPX7-F1
#
_entry.id   AF-A0A6A5VPX7-F1
#
_cell.length_a   1.000
_cell.length_b   1.000
_cell.length_c   1.000
_cell.angle_alpha   90.00
_cell.angle_beta   90.00
_cell.angle_gamma   90.00
#
_symmetry.space_group_name_H-M   'P 1'
#
loop_
_entity.id
_entity.type
_entity.pdbx_description
1 polymer ?
#
loop_
_entity_poly.entity_id
_entity_poly.type
_entity_poly.pdbx_seq_one_letter_code
_entity_poly.pdbx_strand_id
1 'polypeptide(L)'
;MIGTENGDLILSPSHANKIYLQGLCLPHGSASGKRFKCGYNLRHGETDRDRQSLGDANGEASTIIKIWAGALRTSHHHEEILTRYTNLLMKCLNKVADVMILGDTHLDADVALMVWHHMLKLGRERHGTDVFYYCLSKNGNDMETIIQKNVRLHAVPITPDLWDLLSEHQLCRTPMEEQHHRLATARRISTLTDPFAQHVAWFLKFCFASDKSTRKIKWQFVEGSYIDIDVAWVEDKIIIHDKYINNVQAYEGSFQHEALSPFSESYAYNVVLWLWDLVLAQLVSSGQHPETIKKESWLKVMVRTQLGRNPRAVTSYPAGDQGGPLVDWHPGPSYNDDGADFMAILHEDDCAFRPMPTVLPWPSGDDVSQMVHDFGKLKFLDYNPNHTNHNSEDIEERPCACPSTDSHSAHCRTTFSNLSLDKAYIPEVRIGVAGSFPALPPPAAMGPSLEDALSSREASPQVLSSPAGSERDIHRETPSGTLSPRNSVSKHVEGSAIQDRIVIDPNSDSESALAAYTGRNASGVSLAPLKHYLGWAEGFPGSHDFYRTRNNPASGILIARKKAETFRHGLKNKRARDSEPSSSNPPKAKRSRRTYEMGN
;
A
#
# COMPACT_ATOMS: atom_id res chain seq x y z
N MET A 1 26.03 -44.44 7.86
CA MET A 1 26.43 -43.97 6.51
C MET A 1 25.16 -43.89 5.70
N ILE A 2 24.97 -42.83 4.94
CA ILE A 2 23.76 -42.61 4.13
C ILE A 2 24.19 -42.60 2.67
N GLY A 3 23.76 -43.58 1.90
CA GLY A 3 24.10 -43.69 0.49
C GLY A 3 23.19 -42.81 -0.37
N THR A 4 23.78 -42.11 -1.32
CA THR A 4 23.08 -41.26 -2.30
C THR A 4 23.59 -41.56 -3.70
N GLU A 5 22.93 -41.02 -4.72
CA GLU A 5 23.35 -41.17 -6.12
C GLU A 5 24.70 -40.51 -6.41
N ASN A 6 25.11 -39.51 -5.64
CA ASN A 6 26.34 -38.74 -5.85
C ASN A 6 27.50 -39.20 -4.95
N GLY A 7 27.20 -40.00 -3.92
CA GLY A 7 28.17 -40.41 -2.91
C GLY A 7 27.51 -40.76 -1.57
N ASP A 8 28.31 -41.03 -0.57
CA ASP A 8 27.83 -41.38 0.77
C ASP A 8 28.17 -40.29 1.78
N LEU A 9 27.21 -39.96 2.64
CA LEU A 9 27.40 -39.10 3.80
C LEU A 9 27.74 -39.94 5.03
N ILE A 10 28.86 -39.61 5.69
CA ILE A 10 29.36 -40.30 6.87
C ILE A 10 29.30 -39.36 8.07
N LEU A 11 28.27 -39.53 8.91
CA LEU A 11 28.03 -38.69 10.08
C LEU A 11 28.92 -39.01 11.30
N SER A 12 29.63 -40.14 11.27
CA SER A 12 30.47 -40.60 12.37
C SER A 12 31.65 -39.65 12.62
N PRO A 13 31.88 -39.19 13.87
CA PRO A 13 32.97 -38.26 14.19
C PRO A 13 34.36 -38.78 13.82
N SER A 14 34.57 -40.11 13.83
CA SER A 14 35.85 -40.73 13.45
C SER A 14 36.20 -40.58 11.96
N HIS A 15 35.22 -40.17 11.15
CA HIS A 15 35.37 -39.92 9.72
C HIS A 15 35.27 -38.43 9.37
N ALA A 16 35.15 -37.54 10.37
CA ALA A 16 35.17 -36.10 10.13
C ALA A 16 36.46 -35.69 9.43
N ASN A 17 36.35 -34.76 8.47
CA ASN A 17 37.47 -34.28 7.67
C ASN A 17 38.15 -35.34 6.79
N LYS A 18 37.48 -36.45 6.52
CA LYS A 18 37.96 -37.48 5.57
C LYS A 18 37.09 -37.47 4.32
N ILE A 19 37.74 -37.37 3.17
CA ILE A 19 37.13 -37.62 1.87
C ILE A 19 37.65 -38.95 1.34
N TYR A 20 36.74 -39.76 0.86
CA TYR A 20 37.01 -40.98 0.13
C TYR A 20 36.55 -40.78 -1.31
N LEU A 21 37.29 -41.32 -2.27
CA LEU A 21 36.86 -41.43 -3.67
C LEU A 21 36.79 -42.92 -3.99
N GLN A 22 35.58 -43.42 -4.25
CA GLN A 22 35.34 -44.85 -4.50
C GLN A 22 35.93 -45.76 -3.41
N GLY A 23 35.80 -45.34 -2.15
CA GLY A 23 36.32 -46.07 -0.97
C GLY A 23 37.79 -45.82 -0.63
N LEU A 24 38.55 -45.11 -1.47
CA LEU A 24 39.95 -44.76 -1.21
C LEU A 24 40.05 -43.42 -0.49
N CYS A 25 40.63 -43.38 0.71
CA CYS A 25 40.80 -42.15 1.48
C CYS A 25 41.84 -41.25 0.80
N LEU A 26 41.46 -40.00 0.52
CA LEU A 26 42.37 -38.99 -0.01
C LEU A 26 43.21 -38.37 1.13
N PRO A 27 44.55 -38.30 0.99
CA PRO A 27 45.45 -37.79 2.03
C PRO A 27 45.24 -36.31 2.39
N HIS A 28 44.91 -35.45 1.43
CA HIS A 28 44.94 -33.98 1.61
C HIS A 28 43.57 -33.31 1.78
N GLY A 29 42.49 -34.08 2.01
CA GLY A 29 41.19 -33.51 2.37
C GLY A 29 40.59 -32.59 1.30
N SER A 30 39.96 -31.48 1.74
CA SER A 30 39.25 -30.52 0.88
C SER A 30 40.17 -29.75 -0.05
N ALA A 31 39.81 -29.65 -1.33
CA ALA A 31 40.43 -28.77 -2.32
C ALA A 31 40.34 -27.27 -1.92
N SER A 32 39.35 -26.89 -1.11
CA SER A 32 39.22 -25.51 -0.61
C SER A 32 40.17 -25.19 0.56
N GLY A 33 40.87 -26.19 1.11
CA GLY A 33 41.67 -26.09 2.33
C GLY A 33 40.84 -25.98 3.62
N LYS A 34 39.51 -25.91 3.53
CA LYS A 34 38.62 -25.89 4.69
C LYS A 34 38.37 -27.29 5.21
N ARG A 35 38.15 -27.40 6.52
CA ARG A 35 37.88 -28.70 7.15
C ARG A 35 36.42 -29.08 7.01
N PHE A 36 36.16 -30.38 6.84
CA PHE A 36 34.81 -30.92 6.96
C PHE A 36 34.47 -31.31 8.40
N LYS A 37 33.19 -31.18 8.75
CA LYS A 37 32.57 -31.67 9.99
C LYS A 37 32.04 -33.10 9.83
N CYS A 38 31.79 -33.53 8.60
CA CYS A 38 31.41 -34.91 8.28
C CYS A 38 32.49 -35.58 7.42
N GLY A 39 32.33 -36.89 7.17
CA GLY A 39 33.09 -37.62 6.16
C GLY A 39 32.25 -37.85 4.92
N TYR A 40 32.90 -37.99 3.77
CA TYR A 40 32.23 -38.14 2.46
C TYR A 40 32.91 -39.22 1.64
N ASN A 41 32.13 -40.08 0.99
CA ASN A 41 32.64 -41.02 -0.02
C ASN A 41 32.05 -40.69 -1.39
N LEU A 42 32.84 -40.08 -2.26
CA LEU A 42 32.40 -39.62 -3.57
C LEU A 42 32.39 -40.79 -4.57
N ARG A 43 31.34 -40.88 -5.39
CA ARG A 43 31.28 -41.86 -6.50
C ARG A 43 32.11 -41.42 -7.70
N HIS A 44 32.17 -40.12 -7.92
CA HIS A 44 32.86 -39.48 -9.03
C HIS A 44 33.67 -38.28 -8.51
N GLY A 45 34.76 -37.97 -9.19
CA GLY A 45 35.63 -36.86 -8.86
C GLY A 45 36.94 -36.96 -9.63
N GLU A 46 37.44 -35.83 -10.11
CA GLU A 46 38.80 -35.73 -10.65
C GLU A 46 39.74 -35.42 -9.49
N THR A 47 40.86 -36.14 -9.43
CA THR A 47 41.92 -35.86 -8.46
C THR A 47 43.04 -35.09 -9.12
N ASP A 48 43.87 -34.45 -8.31
CA ASP A 48 45.18 -33.98 -8.78
C ASP A 48 46.05 -35.14 -9.34
N ARG A 49 47.19 -34.76 -9.94
CA ARG A 49 48.15 -35.70 -10.55
C ARG A 49 48.63 -36.77 -9.58
N ASP A 50 48.73 -36.43 -8.29
CA ASP A 50 49.28 -37.30 -7.25
C ASP A 50 48.18 -38.08 -6.51
N ARG A 51 46.91 -37.90 -6.90
CA ARG A 51 45.71 -38.48 -6.28
C ARG A 51 45.59 -38.16 -4.80
N GLN A 52 46.03 -36.96 -4.44
CA GLN A 52 46.14 -36.52 -3.06
C GLN A 52 44.93 -35.71 -2.60
N SER A 53 44.34 -34.94 -3.51
CA SER A 53 43.18 -34.08 -3.29
C SER A 53 42.27 -34.06 -4.52
N LEU A 54 41.06 -33.49 -4.37
CA LEU A 54 40.17 -33.22 -5.49
C LEU A 54 40.72 -32.07 -6.34
N GLY A 55 40.57 -32.15 -7.65
CA GLY A 55 41.19 -31.22 -8.60
C GLY A 55 40.57 -29.82 -8.61
N ASP A 56 39.35 -29.65 -8.11
CA ASP A 56 38.62 -28.38 -8.12
C ASP A 56 37.71 -28.21 -6.89
N ALA A 57 37.81 -27.04 -6.25
CA ALA A 57 37.00 -26.68 -5.10
C ALA A 57 35.53 -26.44 -5.43
N ASN A 58 35.21 -25.96 -6.65
CA ASN A 58 33.82 -25.76 -7.06
C ASN A 58 33.13 -27.10 -7.32
N GLY A 59 33.79 -28.01 -8.03
CA GLY A 59 33.33 -29.39 -8.24
C GLY A 59 33.15 -30.15 -6.92
N GLU A 60 34.06 -29.97 -5.96
CA GLU A 60 33.92 -30.52 -4.61
C GLU A 60 32.65 -29.97 -3.93
N ALA A 61 32.52 -28.65 -3.81
CA ALA A 61 31.37 -28.01 -3.17
C ALA A 61 30.04 -28.44 -3.80
N SER A 62 29.97 -28.47 -5.14
CA SER A 62 28.79 -28.92 -5.89
C SER A 62 28.42 -30.37 -5.56
N THR A 63 29.41 -31.26 -5.51
CA THR A 63 29.18 -32.69 -5.22
C THR A 63 28.73 -32.89 -3.78
N ILE A 64 29.32 -32.16 -2.83
CA ILE A 64 28.97 -32.23 -1.41
C ILE A 64 27.53 -31.74 -1.17
N ILE A 65 27.12 -30.63 -1.80
CA ILE A 65 25.73 -30.14 -1.75
C ILE A 65 24.77 -31.20 -2.29
N LYS A 66 25.10 -31.85 -3.41
CA LYS A 66 24.28 -32.92 -4.00
C LYS A 66 24.18 -34.16 -3.10
N ILE A 67 25.24 -34.50 -2.37
CA ILE A 67 25.21 -35.59 -1.38
C ILE A 67 24.28 -35.22 -0.22
N TRP A 68 24.35 -34.00 0.31
CA TRP A 68 23.41 -33.54 1.34
C TRP A 68 21.96 -33.55 0.85
N ALA A 69 21.71 -33.01 -0.35
CA ALA A 69 20.40 -33.03 -0.98
C ALA A 69 19.85 -34.47 -1.14
N GLY A 70 20.68 -35.38 -1.65
CA GLY A 70 20.34 -36.80 -1.75
C GLY A 70 20.02 -37.43 -0.39
N ALA A 71 20.85 -37.18 0.62
CA ALA A 71 20.67 -37.74 1.96
C ALA A 71 19.38 -37.23 2.64
N LEU A 72 19.02 -35.96 2.42
CA LEU A 72 17.76 -35.39 2.93
C LEU A 72 16.54 -36.02 2.25
N ARG A 73 16.63 -36.34 0.95
CA ARG A 73 15.53 -36.95 0.19
C ARG A 73 15.32 -38.44 0.47
N THR A 74 16.38 -39.19 0.74
CA THR A 74 16.31 -40.68 0.78
C THR A 74 16.39 -41.29 2.17
N SER A 75 16.82 -40.55 3.19
CA SER A 75 17.16 -41.15 4.48
C SER A 75 15.96 -41.41 5.39
N HIS A 76 15.94 -42.60 6.02
CA HIS A 76 15.04 -42.92 7.14
C HIS A 76 15.31 -42.07 8.40
N HIS A 77 16.50 -41.47 8.52
CA HIS A 77 16.89 -40.57 9.62
C HIS A 77 16.75 -39.08 9.24
N HIS A 78 15.69 -38.76 8.49
CA HIS A 78 15.48 -37.44 7.88
C HIS A 78 15.63 -36.27 8.88
N GLU A 79 14.97 -36.33 10.04
CA GLU A 79 15.02 -35.26 11.06
C GLU A 79 16.44 -35.03 11.62
N GLU A 80 17.20 -36.08 11.94
CA GLU A 80 18.57 -35.93 12.45
C GLU A 80 19.49 -35.25 11.43
N ILE A 81 19.39 -35.67 10.16
CA ILE A 81 20.19 -35.12 9.07
C ILE A 81 19.79 -33.67 8.80
N LEU A 82 18.48 -33.39 8.76
CA LEU A 82 17.95 -32.05 8.54
C LEU A 82 18.36 -31.10 9.66
N THR A 83 18.29 -31.53 10.92
CA THR A 83 18.80 -30.76 12.07
C THR A 83 20.28 -30.50 11.94
N ARG A 84 21.08 -31.50 11.55
CA ARG A 84 22.53 -31.34 11.42
C ARG A 84 22.89 -30.40 10.27
N TYR A 85 22.25 -30.54 9.12
CA TYR A 85 22.49 -29.70 7.94
C TYR A 85 22.05 -28.25 8.19
N THR A 86 20.85 -28.05 8.75
CA THR A 86 20.36 -26.73 9.14
C THR A 86 21.33 -26.04 10.11
N ASN A 87 21.86 -26.77 11.11
CA ASN A 87 22.86 -26.23 12.03
C ASN A 87 24.18 -25.85 11.33
N LEU A 88 24.62 -26.63 10.34
CA LEU A 88 25.81 -26.30 9.54
C LEU A 88 25.60 -25.01 8.76
N LEU A 89 24.46 -24.85 8.08
CA LEU A 89 24.11 -23.62 7.36
C LEU A 89 24.01 -22.41 8.31
N MET A 90 23.28 -22.52 9.41
CA MET A 90 23.09 -21.39 10.33
C MET A 90 24.39 -20.91 11.01
N LYS A 91 25.32 -21.81 11.34
CA LYS A 91 26.50 -21.50 12.17
C LYS A 91 27.79 -21.40 11.36
N CYS A 92 27.89 -22.19 10.29
CA CYS A 92 29.13 -22.51 9.61
C CYS A 92 29.09 -22.31 8.09
N LEU A 93 28.03 -21.72 7.52
CA LEU A 93 27.98 -21.38 6.09
C LEU A 93 29.23 -20.61 5.68
N ASN A 94 29.86 -21.07 4.60
CA ASN A 94 31.14 -20.58 4.07
C ASN A 94 32.34 -20.62 5.04
N LYS A 95 32.23 -21.26 6.22
CA LYS A 95 33.32 -21.44 7.19
C LYS A 95 33.88 -22.86 7.19
N VAL A 96 33.09 -23.85 6.77
CA VAL A 96 33.48 -25.26 6.68
C VAL A 96 33.14 -25.80 5.29
N ALA A 97 33.90 -26.80 4.84
CA ALA A 97 33.75 -27.35 3.49
C ALA A 97 32.39 -28.03 3.25
N ASP A 98 31.69 -28.49 4.31
CA ASP A 98 30.37 -29.14 4.22
C ASP A 98 29.28 -28.23 3.61
N VAL A 99 29.40 -26.92 3.79
CA VAL A 99 28.42 -25.90 3.39
C VAL A 99 29.14 -24.71 2.76
N MET A 100 30.07 -25.00 1.84
CA MET A 100 30.70 -24.01 0.99
C MET A 100 29.85 -23.74 -0.23
N ILE A 101 29.65 -22.46 -0.54
CA ILE A 101 28.97 -22.01 -1.75
C ILE A 101 30.00 -21.22 -2.54
N LEU A 102 30.37 -21.73 -3.71
CA LEU A 102 31.40 -21.18 -4.58
C LEU A 102 30.91 -21.13 -6.03
N GLY A 103 31.18 -20.01 -6.71
CA GLY A 103 30.82 -19.84 -8.12
C GLY A 103 29.33 -20.09 -8.36
N ASP A 104 29.03 -21.02 -9.26
CA ASP A 104 27.67 -21.38 -9.69
C ASP A 104 27.03 -22.51 -8.85
N THR A 105 27.55 -22.81 -7.65
CA THR A 105 26.88 -23.78 -6.77
C THR A 105 25.68 -23.15 -6.08
N HIS A 106 24.50 -23.74 -6.25
CA HIS A 106 23.27 -23.31 -5.58
C HIS A 106 22.67 -24.48 -4.79
N LEU A 107 21.86 -24.15 -3.80
CA LEU A 107 21.05 -25.15 -3.10
C LEU A 107 19.81 -25.47 -3.95
N ASP A 108 19.44 -26.74 -4.01
CA ASP A 108 18.19 -27.12 -4.68
C ASP A 108 16.99 -26.50 -3.94
N ALA A 109 16.00 -25.99 -4.67
CA ALA A 109 14.88 -25.23 -4.10
C ALA A 109 14.06 -26.02 -3.07
N ASP A 110 13.87 -27.33 -3.28
CA ASP A 110 13.20 -28.21 -2.32
C ASP A 110 14.01 -28.37 -1.02
N VAL A 111 15.34 -28.45 -1.13
CA VAL A 111 16.23 -28.53 0.03
C VAL A 111 16.25 -27.23 0.81
N ALA A 112 16.32 -26.09 0.12
CA ALA A 112 16.20 -24.77 0.74
C ALA A 112 14.89 -24.64 1.51
N LEU A 113 13.77 -25.08 0.92
CA LEU A 113 12.45 -25.08 1.57
C LEU A 113 12.41 -26.00 2.80
N MET A 114 12.98 -27.21 2.72
CA MET A 114 13.08 -28.13 3.86
C MET A 114 13.87 -27.50 5.02
N VAL A 115 15.04 -26.92 4.72
CA VAL A 115 15.87 -26.21 5.71
C VAL A 115 15.11 -25.04 6.31
N TRP A 116 14.46 -24.22 5.49
CA TRP A 116 13.69 -23.06 5.95
C TRP A 116 12.56 -23.45 6.90
N HIS A 117 11.76 -24.45 6.56
CA HIS A 117 10.71 -24.95 7.46
C HIS A 117 11.30 -25.49 8.76
N HIS A 118 12.43 -26.18 8.70
CA HIS A 118 13.10 -26.66 9.91
C HIS A 118 13.66 -25.51 10.77
N MET A 119 14.20 -24.46 10.16
CA MET A 119 14.62 -23.25 10.87
C MET A 119 13.44 -22.63 11.61
N LEU A 120 12.30 -22.41 10.94
CA LEU A 120 11.09 -21.87 11.58
C LEU A 120 10.62 -22.74 12.76
N LYS A 121 10.63 -24.06 12.60
CA LYS A 121 10.31 -25.03 13.67
C LYS A 121 11.25 -24.87 14.87
N LEU A 122 12.57 -24.89 14.64
CA LEU A 122 13.58 -24.73 15.70
C LEU A 122 13.48 -23.36 16.39
N GLY A 123 13.20 -22.31 15.63
CA GLY A 123 12.95 -20.97 16.15
C GLY A 123 11.76 -20.94 17.10
N ARG A 124 10.63 -21.52 16.67
CA ARG A 124 9.43 -21.63 17.51
C ARG A 124 9.68 -22.43 18.79
N GLU A 125 10.36 -23.57 18.69
CA GLU A 125 10.70 -24.41 19.85
C GLU A 125 11.62 -23.67 20.85
N ARG A 126 12.58 -22.88 20.36
CA ARG A 126 13.52 -22.13 21.22
C ARG A 126 12.88 -20.92 21.89
N HIS A 127 12.03 -20.18 21.17
CA HIS A 127 11.53 -18.87 21.61
C HIS A 127 10.08 -18.92 22.11
N GLY A 128 9.38 -20.04 21.93
CA GLY A 128 7.98 -20.20 22.32
C GLY A 128 6.98 -19.43 21.44
N THR A 129 7.45 -18.80 20.36
CA THR A 129 6.64 -18.00 19.43
C THR A 129 7.23 -18.05 18.03
N ASP A 130 6.45 -17.63 17.04
CA ASP A 130 6.91 -17.56 15.66
C ASP A 130 8.06 -16.56 15.48
N VAL A 131 9.03 -16.98 14.66
CA VAL A 131 10.26 -16.24 14.42
C VAL A 131 10.26 -15.58 13.04
N PHE A 132 10.95 -14.44 12.97
CA PHE A 132 11.22 -13.75 11.72
C PHE A 132 12.73 -13.60 11.57
N TYR A 133 13.31 -14.28 10.59
CA TYR A 133 14.73 -14.19 10.31
C TYR A 133 15.05 -12.93 9.51
N TYR A 134 16.09 -12.19 9.92
CA TYR A 134 16.50 -10.93 9.26
C TYR A 134 18.02 -10.80 9.15
N CYS A 135 18.50 -9.95 8.25
CA CYS A 135 19.94 -9.71 8.06
C CYS A 135 20.34 -8.32 8.56
N LEU A 136 21.12 -8.24 9.66
CA LEU A 136 21.57 -6.96 10.24
C LEU A 136 22.26 -6.05 9.20
N SER A 137 23.14 -6.60 8.36
CA SER A 137 23.90 -5.81 7.39
C SER A 137 23.06 -5.22 6.25
N LYS A 138 21.91 -5.85 5.92
CA LYS A 138 21.04 -5.41 4.83
C LYS A 138 19.86 -4.58 5.30
N ASN A 139 19.47 -4.75 6.56
CA ASN A 139 18.25 -4.18 7.07
C ASN A 139 18.47 -3.04 8.10
N GLY A 140 19.67 -2.87 8.65
CA GLY A 140 19.98 -1.79 9.61
C GLY A 140 19.76 -2.15 11.08
N ASN A 141 20.11 -1.23 11.98
CA ASN A 141 20.19 -1.50 13.43
C ASN A 141 18.83 -1.51 14.15
N ASP A 142 17.83 -0.79 13.67
CA ASP A 142 16.52 -0.65 14.35
C ASP A 142 15.51 -1.74 13.96
N MET A 143 15.98 -2.76 13.26
CA MET A 143 15.15 -3.76 12.62
C MET A 143 14.39 -4.66 13.57
N GLU A 144 14.97 -5.00 14.70
CA GLU A 144 14.29 -5.80 15.71
C GLU A 144 13.02 -5.08 16.19
N THR A 145 13.10 -3.78 16.47
CA THR A 145 11.96 -2.94 16.86
C THR A 145 10.92 -2.86 15.74
N ILE A 146 11.37 -2.67 14.49
CA ILE A 146 10.47 -2.61 13.32
C ILE A 146 9.72 -3.94 13.15
N ILE A 147 10.42 -5.07 13.22
CA ILE A 147 9.83 -6.41 13.10
C ILE A 147 8.82 -6.66 14.22
N GLN A 148 9.19 -6.35 15.47
CA GLN A 148 8.30 -6.54 16.62
C GLN A 148 7.05 -5.65 16.53
N LYS A 149 7.19 -4.40 16.06
CA LYS A 149 6.08 -3.47 15.91
C LYS A 149 5.16 -3.83 14.73
N ASN A 150 5.75 -4.08 13.56
CA ASN A 150 5.04 -4.13 12.29
C ASN A 150 4.63 -5.56 11.88
N VAL A 151 5.46 -6.56 12.20
CA VAL A 151 5.26 -7.96 11.82
C VAL A 151 4.80 -8.81 13.02
N ARG A 152 5.08 -8.34 14.25
CA ARG A 152 4.73 -8.97 15.53
C ARG A 152 5.28 -10.39 15.70
N LEU A 153 6.47 -10.61 15.17
CA LEU A 153 7.22 -11.86 15.30
C LEU A 153 8.51 -11.64 16.09
N HIS A 154 9.08 -12.73 16.62
CA HIS A 154 10.37 -12.66 17.29
C HIS A 154 11.50 -12.54 16.26
N ALA A 155 12.17 -11.40 16.23
CA ALA A 155 13.25 -11.15 15.29
C ALA A 155 14.50 -11.97 15.64
N VAL A 156 15.04 -12.72 14.66
CA VAL A 156 16.25 -13.53 14.84
C VAL A 156 17.27 -13.17 13.74
N PRO A 157 18.46 -12.67 14.08
CA PRO A 157 19.45 -12.29 13.08
C PRO A 157 20.09 -13.54 12.43
N ILE A 158 20.29 -13.49 11.12
CA ILE A 158 21.05 -14.46 10.33
C ILE A 158 22.20 -13.80 9.57
N THR A 159 23.15 -14.62 9.13
CA THR A 159 24.33 -14.14 8.37
C THR A 159 23.92 -13.65 6.98
N PRO A 160 24.66 -12.70 6.38
CA PRO A 160 24.39 -12.21 5.02
C PRO A 160 24.39 -13.33 3.99
N ASP A 161 25.37 -14.24 4.06
CA ASP A 161 25.46 -15.39 3.15
C ASP A 161 24.23 -16.29 3.21
N LEU A 162 23.66 -16.50 4.40
CA LEU A 162 22.48 -17.36 4.56
C LEU A 162 21.23 -16.64 4.07
N TRP A 163 21.14 -15.34 4.35
CA TRP A 163 20.09 -14.49 3.80
C TRP A 163 20.10 -14.54 2.27
N ASP A 164 21.26 -14.44 1.63
CA ASP A 164 21.38 -14.44 0.17
C ASP A 164 20.97 -15.77 -0.44
N LEU A 165 21.45 -16.89 0.14
CA LEU A 165 21.01 -18.23 -0.27
C LEU A 165 19.50 -18.41 -0.16
N LEU A 166 18.88 -17.97 0.95
CA LEU A 166 17.44 -18.18 1.17
C LEU A 166 16.57 -17.19 0.36
N SER A 167 17.08 -15.98 0.12
CA SER A 167 16.40 -14.95 -0.67
C SER A 167 16.34 -15.33 -2.16
N GLU A 168 17.34 -16.07 -2.67
CA GLU A 168 17.32 -16.61 -4.03
C GLU A 168 16.06 -17.46 -4.30
N HIS A 169 15.57 -18.14 -3.26
CA HIS A 169 14.36 -18.97 -3.30
C HIS A 169 13.10 -18.24 -2.78
N GLN A 170 13.15 -16.92 -2.57
CA GLN A 170 12.05 -16.10 -2.01
C GLN A 170 11.57 -16.55 -0.61
N LEU A 171 12.45 -17.19 0.16
CA LEU A 171 12.13 -17.70 1.50
C LEU A 171 12.35 -16.64 2.59
N CYS A 172 13.32 -15.74 2.38
CA CYS A 172 13.54 -14.56 3.21
C CYS A 172 12.88 -13.34 2.58
N ARG A 173 12.30 -12.49 3.44
CA ARG A 173 11.68 -11.20 3.06
C ARG A 173 12.09 -10.14 4.06
N THR A 174 12.27 -8.91 3.60
CA THR A 174 12.34 -7.74 4.49
C THR A 174 10.99 -7.56 5.22
N PRO A 175 10.92 -6.82 6.35
CA PRO A 175 9.65 -6.60 7.04
C PRO A 175 8.61 -5.96 6.13
N MET A 176 9.02 -5.00 5.30
CA MET A 176 8.14 -4.37 4.32
C MET A 176 7.63 -5.39 3.30
N GLU A 177 8.52 -6.20 2.73
CA GLU A 177 8.14 -7.28 1.79
C GLU A 177 7.20 -8.30 2.44
N GLU A 178 7.43 -8.66 3.71
CA GLU A 178 6.56 -9.58 4.45
C GLU A 178 5.19 -8.97 4.73
N GLN A 179 5.12 -7.70 5.14
CA GLN A 179 3.84 -7.02 5.33
C GLN A 179 3.05 -6.94 4.01
N HIS A 180 3.73 -6.60 2.90
CA HIS A 180 3.13 -6.64 1.56
C HIS A 180 2.66 -8.05 1.19
N HIS A 181 3.47 -9.08 1.45
CA HIS A 181 3.12 -10.48 1.17
C HIS A 181 1.91 -10.94 1.99
N ARG A 182 1.85 -10.61 3.28
CA ARG A 182 0.69 -10.92 4.14
C ARG A 182 -0.56 -10.23 3.65
N LEU A 183 -0.47 -8.96 3.26
CA LEU A 183 -1.63 -8.22 2.74
C LEU A 183 -2.09 -8.77 1.39
N ALA A 184 -1.15 -9.18 0.53
CA ALA A 184 -1.41 -9.82 -0.76
C ALA A 184 -2.15 -11.15 -0.62
N THR A 185 -1.77 -11.95 0.38
CA THR A 185 -2.30 -13.29 0.65
C THR A 185 -3.48 -13.29 1.63
N ALA A 186 -3.81 -12.12 2.20
CA ALA A 186 -4.91 -11.95 3.12
C ALA A 186 -6.26 -12.33 2.50
N ARG A 187 -7.17 -12.80 3.35
CA ARG A 187 -8.51 -13.22 2.94
C ARG A 187 -9.27 -12.03 2.38
N ARG A 188 -9.79 -12.18 1.15
CA ARG A 188 -10.66 -11.17 0.52
C ARG A 188 -11.99 -11.08 1.26
N ILE A 189 -12.46 -9.86 1.47
CA ILE A 189 -13.82 -9.60 1.96
C ILE A 189 -14.76 -9.52 0.76
N SER A 190 -15.68 -10.47 0.65
CA SER A 190 -16.62 -10.59 -0.46
C SER A 190 -17.93 -9.85 -0.22
N THR A 191 -18.32 -9.66 1.04
CA THR A 191 -19.63 -9.11 1.41
C THR A 191 -19.47 -8.00 2.43
N LEU A 192 -20.01 -6.82 2.11
CA LEU A 192 -20.06 -5.67 3.00
C LEU A 192 -21.49 -5.54 3.52
N THR A 193 -21.72 -5.96 4.76
CA THR A 193 -23.06 -5.89 5.37
C THR A 193 -23.32 -4.58 6.08
N ASP A 194 -22.24 -3.92 6.52
CA ASP A 194 -22.31 -2.66 7.26
C ASP A 194 -22.61 -1.46 6.32
N PRO A 195 -23.59 -0.59 6.65
CA PRO A 195 -23.90 0.60 5.87
C PRO A 195 -22.71 1.51 5.59
N PHE A 196 -21.85 1.74 6.58
CA PHE A 196 -20.66 2.58 6.44
C PHE A 196 -19.65 1.93 5.49
N ALA A 197 -19.39 0.62 5.64
CA ALA A 197 -18.57 -0.15 4.72
C ALA A 197 -19.05 -0.03 3.26
N GLN A 198 -20.35 -0.14 3.04
CA GLN A 198 -20.96 -0.02 1.72
C GLN A 198 -20.76 1.39 1.16
N HIS A 199 -20.94 2.44 1.95
CA HIS A 199 -20.68 3.82 1.52
C HIS A 199 -19.22 4.08 1.16
N VAL A 200 -18.26 3.58 1.95
CA VAL A 200 -16.83 3.71 1.63
C VAL A 200 -16.51 3.01 0.31
N ALA A 201 -16.97 1.76 0.15
CA ALA A 201 -16.80 1.00 -1.09
C ALA A 201 -17.43 1.68 -2.30
N TRP A 202 -18.60 2.26 -2.09
CA TRP A 202 -19.36 3.00 -3.09
C TRP A 202 -18.57 4.21 -3.59
N PHE A 203 -18.16 5.11 -2.69
CA PHE A 203 -17.41 6.30 -3.10
C PHE A 203 -16.08 5.95 -3.76
N LEU A 204 -15.36 4.93 -3.28
CA LEU A 204 -14.15 4.44 -3.96
C LEU A 204 -14.44 3.99 -5.39
N LYS A 205 -15.55 3.28 -5.62
CA LYS A 205 -15.96 2.88 -6.97
C LYS A 205 -16.14 4.11 -7.88
N PHE A 206 -16.71 5.20 -7.37
CA PHE A 206 -16.81 6.46 -8.12
C PHE A 206 -15.44 7.06 -8.37
N CYS A 207 -14.57 7.19 -7.36
CA CYS A 207 -13.20 7.69 -7.52
C CYS A 207 -12.44 6.96 -8.63
N PHE A 208 -12.50 5.62 -8.66
CA PHE A 208 -11.89 4.83 -9.72
C PHE A 208 -12.55 5.06 -11.09
N ALA A 209 -13.87 5.18 -11.16
CA ALA A 209 -14.60 5.37 -12.42
C ALA A 209 -14.43 6.78 -13.04
N SER A 210 -14.12 7.78 -12.22
CA SER A 210 -14.09 9.20 -12.61
C SER A 210 -13.10 9.55 -13.71
N ASP A 211 -12.00 8.83 -13.83
CA ASP A 211 -11.01 9.08 -14.89
C ASP A 211 -10.62 7.78 -15.61
N LYS A 212 -10.35 7.90 -16.91
CA LYS A 212 -9.95 6.76 -17.75
C LYS A 212 -8.66 6.09 -17.27
N SER A 213 -7.76 6.83 -16.60
CA SER A 213 -6.49 6.32 -16.08
C SER A 213 -6.68 5.37 -14.89
N THR A 214 -7.74 5.56 -14.09
CA THR A 214 -8.02 4.76 -12.89
C THR A 214 -9.14 3.74 -13.10
N ARG A 215 -10.00 3.93 -14.11
CA ARG A 215 -11.21 3.11 -14.35
C ARG A 215 -10.98 1.60 -14.48
N LYS A 216 -9.83 1.19 -15.00
CA LYS A 216 -9.50 -0.24 -15.21
C LYS A 216 -8.79 -0.87 -14.02
N ILE A 217 -8.44 -0.09 -13.01
CA ILE A 217 -7.71 -0.56 -11.84
C ILE A 217 -8.65 -1.39 -10.98
N LYS A 218 -8.28 -2.65 -10.76
CA LYS A 218 -9.00 -3.54 -9.86
C LYS A 218 -8.65 -3.17 -8.43
N TRP A 219 -9.61 -3.32 -7.53
CA TRP A 219 -9.37 -3.12 -6.11
C TRP A 219 -10.26 -4.05 -5.28
N GLN A 220 -9.82 -4.34 -4.04
CA GLN A 220 -10.59 -5.14 -3.09
C GLN A 220 -10.20 -4.82 -1.65
N PHE A 221 -11.14 -5.05 -0.73
CA PHE A 221 -10.85 -5.10 0.70
C PHE A 221 -10.37 -6.50 1.10
N VAL A 222 -9.41 -6.54 2.03
CA VAL A 222 -8.89 -7.77 2.62
C VAL A 222 -8.86 -7.65 4.14
N GLU A 223 -8.98 -8.79 4.81
CA GLU A 223 -8.82 -8.90 6.25
C GLU A 223 -7.35 -8.66 6.63
N GLY A 224 -7.05 -7.44 7.05
CA GLY A 224 -5.70 -6.99 7.32
C GLY A 224 -5.26 -7.22 8.77
N SER A 225 -6.01 -7.99 9.55
CA SER A 225 -5.74 -8.25 10.97
C SER A 225 -4.24 -8.42 11.23
N TYR A 226 -3.67 -7.52 12.03
CA TYR A 226 -2.25 -7.48 12.42
C TYR A 226 -1.25 -7.02 11.36
N ILE A 227 -1.70 -6.41 10.26
CA ILE A 227 -0.84 -5.86 9.20
C ILE A 227 -0.86 -4.33 9.28
N ASP A 228 0.29 -3.72 9.55
CA ASP A 228 0.45 -2.26 9.56
C ASP A 228 0.65 -1.68 8.15
N ILE A 229 -0.20 -2.07 7.20
CA ILE A 229 -0.27 -1.51 5.85
C ILE A 229 -1.73 -1.21 5.51
N ASP A 230 -1.98 0.04 5.14
CA ASP A 230 -3.31 0.55 4.84
C ASP A 230 -3.77 0.17 3.44
N VAL A 231 -2.90 0.40 2.46
CA VAL A 231 -3.15 0.20 1.04
C VAL A 231 -1.87 -0.28 0.38
N ALA A 232 -1.96 -1.29 -0.48
CA ALA A 232 -0.83 -1.77 -1.29
C ALA A 232 -1.24 -2.02 -2.74
N TRP A 233 -0.29 -1.82 -3.64
CA TRP A 233 -0.37 -2.30 -5.03
C TRP A 233 0.23 -3.71 -5.13
N VAL A 234 -0.56 -4.68 -5.58
CA VAL A 234 -0.17 -6.10 -5.67
C VAL A 234 -0.79 -6.72 -6.91
N GLU A 235 0.00 -7.35 -7.78
CA GLU A 235 -0.49 -8.15 -8.93
C GLU A 235 -1.59 -7.44 -9.75
N ASP A 236 -1.35 -6.18 -10.12
CA ASP A 236 -2.26 -5.34 -10.91
C ASP A 236 -3.59 -4.94 -10.23
N LYS A 237 -3.64 -5.02 -8.89
CA LYS A 237 -4.79 -4.55 -8.10
C LYS A 237 -4.35 -3.78 -6.86
N ILE A 238 -5.23 -2.89 -6.43
CA ILE A 238 -5.15 -2.22 -5.14
C ILE A 238 -5.77 -3.12 -4.07
N ILE A 239 -5.03 -3.37 -3.00
CA ILE A 239 -5.51 -4.07 -1.81
C ILE A 239 -5.67 -3.05 -0.69
N ILE A 240 -6.86 -3.01 -0.08
CA ILE A 240 -7.19 -2.07 0.99
C ILE A 240 -7.50 -2.86 2.27
N HIS A 241 -6.91 -2.43 3.39
CA HIS A 241 -7.16 -3.05 4.70
C HIS A 241 -8.62 -2.84 5.14
N ASP A 242 -9.22 -3.86 5.73
CA ASP A 242 -10.59 -3.85 6.26
C ASP A 242 -10.87 -2.87 7.41
N LYS A 243 -9.85 -2.31 8.07
CA LYS A 243 -10.05 -1.30 9.12
C LYS A 243 -10.82 -0.08 8.60
N TYR A 244 -10.70 0.22 7.31
CA TYR A 244 -11.38 1.35 6.69
C TYR A 244 -12.85 1.12 6.34
N ILE A 245 -13.32 -0.12 6.42
CA ILE A 245 -14.74 -0.46 6.28
C ILE A 245 -15.41 -0.71 7.63
N ASN A 246 -14.66 -0.63 8.72
CA ASN A 246 -15.20 -0.63 10.08
C ASN A 246 -15.18 0.80 10.60
N ASN A 247 -16.34 1.38 10.92
CA ASN A 247 -16.45 2.77 11.36
C ASN A 247 -15.50 3.10 12.53
N VAL A 248 -15.50 2.26 13.58
CA VAL A 248 -14.69 2.48 14.79
C VAL A 248 -13.19 2.41 14.46
N GLN A 249 -12.76 1.38 13.72
CA GLN A 249 -11.34 1.19 13.41
C GLN A 249 -10.83 2.22 12.40
N ALA A 250 -11.67 2.63 11.45
CA ALA A 250 -11.36 3.70 10.52
C ALA A 250 -11.10 5.00 11.30
N TYR A 251 -11.93 5.28 12.31
CA TYR A 251 -11.79 6.46 13.17
C TYR A 251 -10.47 6.48 13.92
N GLU A 252 -10.17 5.40 14.64
CA GLU A 252 -8.92 5.25 15.39
C GLU A 252 -7.67 5.30 14.51
N GLY A 253 -7.76 4.79 13.27
CA GLY A 253 -6.64 4.67 12.35
C GLY A 253 -6.37 5.89 11.46
N SER A 254 -7.37 6.74 11.21
CA SER A 254 -7.28 7.79 10.18
C SER A 254 -7.22 9.21 10.75
N PHE A 255 -7.83 9.47 11.91
CA PHE A 255 -8.04 10.84 12.40
C PHE A 255 -7.90 10.94 13.92
N GLN A 256 -6.68 10.75 14.45
CA GLN A 256 -6.42 11.03 15.87
C GLN A 256 -6.49 12.53 16.22
N HIS A 257 -6.56 13.42 15.23
CA HIS A 257 -6.41 14.87 15.44
C HIS A 257 -7.66 15.71 15.18
N GLU A 258 -8.72 15.18 14.56
CA GLU A 258 -9.96 15.93 14.32
C GLU A 258 -11.11 15.31 15.12
N ALA A 259 -11.70 16.09 16.03
CA ALA A 259 -12.77 15.69 16.96
C ALA A 259 -14.12 15.46 16.26
N LEU A 260 -14.14 14.74 15.14
CA LEU A 260 -15.36 14.36 14.46
C LEU A 260 -15.98 13.17 15.19
N SER A 261 -17.30 13.20 15.40
CA SER A 261 -17.99 12.03 15.94
C SER A 261 -17.89 10.87 14.94
N PRO A 262 -17.52 9.64 15.37
CA PRO A 262 -17.53 8.46 14.51
C PRO A 262 -18.93 8.16 13.96
N PHE A 263 -19.98 8.71 14.59
CA PHE A 263 -21.37 8.56 14.14
C PHE A 263 -21.82 9.64 13.15
N SER A 264 -20.93 10.55 12.72
CA SER A 264 -21.29 11.53 11.70
C SER A 264 -21.27 10.89 10.31
N GLU A 265 -22.30 11.12 9.51
CA GLU A 265 -22.39 10.59 8.15
C GLU A 265 -21.31 11.16 7.21
N SER A 266 -20.77 12.33 7.54
CA SER A 266 -19.59 12.93 6.90
C SER A 266 -18.30 12.14 7.11
N TYR A 267 -18.32 11.12 7.98
CA TYR A 267 -17.12 10.37 8.33
C TYR A 267 -16.64 9.45 7.20
N ALA A 268 -17.56 8.75 6.50
CA ALA A 268 -17.21 7.90 5.36
C ALA A 268 -16.51 8.68 4.23
N TYR A 269 -16.91 9.94 4.04
CA TYR A 269 -16.29 10.86 3.10
C TYR A 269 -14.81 11.10 3.40
N ASN A 270 -14.49 11.46 4.66
CA ASN A 270 -13.11 11.75 5.06
C ASN A 270 -12.23 10.50 4.93
N VAL A 271 -12.76 9.34 5.29
CA VAL A 271 -12.08 8.05 5.10
C VAL A 271 -11.76 7.79 3.62
N VAL A 272 -12.71 8.06 2.72
CA VAL A 272 -12.50 7.86 1.28
C VAL A 272 -11.47 8.83 0.74
N LEU A 273 -11.45 10.09 1.18
CA LEU A 273 -10.41 11.04 0.77
C LEU A 273 -9.01 10.58 1.17
N TRP A 274 -8.88 10.14 2.42
CA TRP A 274 -7.62 9.60 2.93
C TRP A 274 -7.19 8.37 2.15
N LEU A 275 -8.10 7.40 1.97
CA LEU A 275 -7.83 6.21 1.17
C LEU A 275 -7.45 6.55 -0.26
N TRP A 276 -8.11 7.52 -0.88
CA TRP A 276 -7.81 7.92 -2.25
C TRP A 276 -6.41 8.51 -2.38
N ASP A 277 -5.98 9.31 -1.40
CA ASP A 277 -4.61 9.82 -1.34
C ASP A 277 -3.59 8.67 -1.23
N LEU A 278 -3.85 7.66 -0.38
CA LEU A 278 -3.01 6.47 -0.24
C LEU A 278 -2.98 5.61 -1.51
N VAL A 279 -4.13 5.39 -2.14
CA VAL A 279 -4.26 4.67 -3.41
C VAL A 279 -3.41 5.34 -4.49
N LEU A 280 -3.55 6.66 -4.66
CA LEU A 280 -2.76 7.39 -5.63
C LEU A 280 -1.26 7.34 -5.32
N ALA A 281 -0.87 7.44 -4.05
CA ALA A 281 0.53 7.30 -3.65
C ALA A 281 1.10 5.91 -4.03
N GLN A 282 0.34 4.83 -3.83
CA GLN A 282 0.74 3.48 -4.24
C GLN A 282 0.84 3.34 -5.77
N LEU A 283 -0.13 3.87 -6.52
CA LEU A 283 -0.11 3.85 -7.99
C LEU A 283 1.09 4.63 -8.55
N VAL A 284 1.41 5.78 -7.96
CA VAL A 284 2.59 6.57 -8.33
C VAL A 284 3.88 5.82 -8.02
N SER A 285 3.96 5.22 -6.84
CA SER A 285 5.15 4.49 -6.38
C SER A 285 5.40 3.23 -7.20
N SER A 286 4.36 2.59 -7.72
CA SER A 286 4.49 1.42 -8.61
C SER A 286 5.20 1.74 -9.93
N GLY A 287 5.13 3.00 -10.40
CA GLY A 287 5.62 3.41 -11.71
C GLY A 287 4.86 2.83 -12.92
N GLN A 288 3.83 2.00 -12.70
CA GLN A 288 3.13 1.27 -13.77
C GLN A 288 1.98 2.07 -14.42
N HIS A 289 1.61 3.22 -13.85
CA HIS A 289 0.47 4.03 -14.28
C HIS A 289 0.89 5.45 -14.67
N PRO A 290 1.58 5.65 -15.82
CA PRO A 290 2.14 6.94 -16.20
C PRO A 290 1.09 8.05 -16.34
N GLU A 291 -0.11 7.71 -16.81
CA GLU A 291 -1.21 8.68 -16.94
C GLU A 291 -1.78 9.10 -15.58
N THR A 292 -1.90 8.17 -14.63
CA THR A 292 -2.29 8.49 -13.25
C THR A 292 -1.24 9.36 -12.57
N ILE A 293 0.06 9.08 -12.79
CA ILE A 293 1.16 9.87 -12.25
C ILE A 293 1.09 11.32 -12.72
N LYS A 294 0.88 11.54 -14.04
CA LYS A 294 0.74 12.90 -14.59
C LYS A 294 -0.47 13.65 -14.02
N LYS A 295 -1.53 12.92 -13.66
CA LYS A 295 -2.80 13.48 -13.20
C LYS A 295 -2.98 13.45 -11.69
N GLU A 296 -1.99 13.02 -10.90
CA GLU A 296 -2.16 12.75 -9.46
C GLU A 296 -2.81 13.92 -8.71
N SER A 297 -2.26 15.13 -8.87
CA SER A 297 -2.80 16.33 -8.19
C SER A 297 -4.21 16.68 -8.65
N TRP A 298 -4.50 16.53 -9.95
CA TRP A 298 -5.85 16.77 -10.47
C TRP A 298 -6.85 15.75 -9.92
N LEU A 299 -6.49 14.46 -9.90
CA LEU A 299 -7.35 13.39 -9.37
C LEU A 299 -7.69 13.63 -7.89
N LYS A 300 -6.73 14.13 -7.10
CA LYS A 300 -6.96 14.52 -5.70
C LYS A 300 -7.95 15.67 -5.57
N VAL A 301 -7.76 16.74 -6.34
CA VAL A 301 -8.65 17.92 -6.32
C VAL A 301 -10.05 17.55 -6.80
N MET A 302 -10.15 16.87 -7.94
CA MET A 302 -11.42 16.45 -8.53
C MET A 302 -12.24 15.59 -7.56
N VAL A 303 -11.64 14.57 -6.94
CA VAL A 303 -12.34 13.74 -5.94
C VAL A 303 -12.75 14.55 -4.71
N ARG A 304 -11.89 15.43 -4.17
CA ARG A 304 -12.25 16.32 -3.04
C ARG A 304 -13.42 17.23 -3.38
N THR A 305 -13.40 17.87 -4.55
CA THR A 305 -14.48 18.75 -4.99
C THR A 305 -15.79 17.98 -5.18
N GLN A 306 -15.73 16.82 -5.85
CA GLN A 306 -16.91 15.99 -6.11
C GLN A 306 -17.54 15.49 -4.82
N LEU A 307 -16.72 14.89 -3.97
CA LEU A 307 -17.19 14.36 -2.71
C LEU A 307 -17.58 15.45 -1.71
N GLY A 308 -16.95 16.63 -1.73
CA GLY A 308 -17.30 17.75 -0.84
C GLY A 308 -18.64 18.41 -1.19
N ARG A 309 -19.06 18.29 -2.45
CA ARG A 309 -20.38 18.75 -2.93
C ARG A 309 -21.47 17.70 -2.79
N ASN A 310 -21.12 16.43 -2.67
CA ASN A 310 -22.06 15.31 -2.59
C ASN A 310 -23.06 15.49 -1.42
N PRO A 311 -24.38 15.28 -1.66
CA PRO A 311 -25.38 15.32 -0.60
C PRO A 311 -25.08 14.34 0.55
N ARG A 312 -25.51 14.69 1.76
CA ARG A 312 -25.39 13.89 2.99
C ARG A 312 -26.78 13.51 3.49
N ALA A 313 -26.88 12.59 4.44
CA ALA A 313 -28.13 12.26 5.12
C ALA A 313 -29.31 11.96 4.20
N VAL A 314 -29.06 11.32 3.05
CA VAL A 314 -30.15 10.94 2.16
C VAL A 314 -31.03 9.95 2.92
N THR A 315 -32.26 10.36 3.19
CA THR A 315 -33.25 9.58 3.93
C THR A 315 -34.54 9.59 3.15
N SER A 316 -35.27 8.47 3.19
CA SER A 316 -36.62 8.38 2.67
C SER A 316 -37.59 8.10 3.79
N TYR A 317 -38.71 8.83 3.79
CA TYR A 317 -39.82 8.59 4.68
C TYR A 317 -41.01 8.03 3.89
N PRO A 318 -41.76 7.08 4.47
CA PRO A 318 -42.96 6.57 3.84
C PRO A 318 -43.97 7.70 3.63
N ALA A 319 -44.78 7.53 2.58
CA ALA A 319 -45.87 8.42 2.22
C ALA A 319 -46.75 8.78 3.44
N GLY A 320 -46.91 10.09 3.71
CA GLY A 320 -47.93 10.57 4.65
C GLY A 320 -49.33 10.47 4.04
N ASP A 321 -50.37 10.79 4.83
CA ASP A 321 -51.78 10.59 4.45
C ASP A 321 -52.24 11.34 3.17
N GLN A 322 -51.40 12.20 2.57
CA GLN A 322 -51.73 12.98 1.38
C GLN A 322 -50.59 13.12 0.35
N GLY A 323 -49.52 12.33 0.40
CA GLY A 323 -48.40 12.45 -0.57
C GLY A 323 -47.51 11.21 -0.60
N GLY A 324 -46.86 10.95 -1.74
CA GLY A 324 -45.92 9.82 -1.88
C GLY A 324 -44.64 10.01 -1.05
N PRO A 325 -43.65 9.10 -1.18
CA PRO A 325 -42.48 9.09 -0.30
C PRO A 325 -41.70 10.40 -0.38
N LEU A 326 -41.27 10.84 0.80
CA LEU A 326 -40.49 12.05 0.99
C LEU A 326 -39.01 11.68 1.02
N VAL A 327 -38.21 12.26 0.13
CA VAL A 327 -36.75 12.14 0.18
C VAL A 327 -36.18 13.42 0.75
N ASP A 328 -35.38 13.31 1.79
CA ASP A 328 -34.72 14.41 2.50
C ASP A 328 -33.20 14.21 2.45
N TRP A 329 -32.44 15.29 2.38
CA TRP A 329 -30.98 15.26 2.41
C TRP A 329 -30.41 16.52 3.05
N HIS A 330 -29.09 16.52 3.24
CA HIS A 330 -28.33 17.70 3.61
C HIS A 330 -27.35 18.05 2.50
N PRO A 331 -27.14 19.34 2.20
CA PRO A 331 -26.14 19.74 1.22
C PRO A 331 -24.74 19.44 1.77
N GLY A 332 -23.80 19.15 0.87
CA GLY A 332 -22.41 18.93 1.26
C GLY A 332 -21.77 20.19 1.87
N PRO A 333 -20.70 20.08 2.68
CA PRO A 333 -20.07 21.23 3.33
C PRO A 333 -19.43 22.21 2.35
N SER A 334 -19.11 21.76 1.13
CA SER A 334 -18.56 22.61 0.05
C SER A 334 -19.62 22.96 -0.99
N TYR A 335 -20.90 22.73 -0.69
CA TYR A 335 -22.00 23.19 -1.48
C TYR A 335 -22.21 24.68 -1.17
N ASN A 336 -21.81 25.53 -2.11
CA ASN A 336 -22.24 26.91 -2.12
C ASN A 336 -23.57 26.96 -2.86
N ASP A 337 -24.47 27.86 -2.45
CA ASP A 337 -25.76 28.09 -3.09
C ASP A 337 -25.60 28.79 -4.44
N ASP A 338 -24.77 28.23 -5.31
CA ASP A 338 -24.44 28.72 -6.65
C ASP A 338 -25.61 28.48 -7.64
N GLY A 339 -26.81 28.20 -7.12
CA GLY A 339 -28.01 27.90 -7.92
C GLY A 339 -28.02 26.51 -8.58
N ALA A 340 -27.18 25.58 -8.14
CA ALA A 340 -27.16 24.23 -8.69
C ALA A 340 -28.28 23.36 -8.10
N ASP A 341 -29.31 23.06 -8.89
CA ASP A 341 -30.40 22.20 -8.43
C ASP A 341 -29.92 20.78 -8.09
N PHE A 342 -30.58 20.15 -7.12
CA PHE A 342 -30.41 18.74 -6.83
C PHE A 342 -31.39 17.94 -7.68
N MET A 343 -30.95 16.79 -8.19
CA MET A 343 -31.82 15.80 -8.80
C MET A 343 -31.94 14.62 -7.85
N ALA A 344 -33.17 14.34 -7.42
CA ALA A 344 -33.51 13.13 -6.69
C ALA A 344 -34.13 12.11 -7.65
N ILE A 345 -33.73 10.84 -7.54
CA ILE A 345 -34.21 9.72 -8.36
C ILE A 345 -34.63 8.60 -7.40
N LEU A 346 -35.79 8.00 -7.62
CA LEU A 346 -36.24 6.81 -6.89
C LEU A 346 -36.08 5.58 -7.77
N HIS A 347 -35.01 4.83 -7.58
CA HIS A 347 -34.79 3.59 -8.35
C HIS A 347 -35.69 2.48 -7.85
N GLU A 348 -36.40 1.82 -8.76
CA GLU A 348 -37.08 0.54 -8.45
C GLU A 348 -36.04 -0.51 -8.06
N ASP A 349 -36.41 -1.46 -7.20
CA ASP A 349 -35.52 -2.53 -6.70
C ASP A 349 -34.97 -3.44 -7.80
N ASP A 350 -35.73 -3.62 -8.88
CA ASP A 350 -35.35 -4.34 -10.10
C ASP A 350 -34.68 -3.45 -11.16
N CYS A 351 -34.44 -2.16 -10.87
CA CYS A 351 -33.79 -1.24 -11.79
C CYS A 351 -32.42 -1.81 -12.20
N ALA A 352 -32.32 -2.19 -13.48
CA ALA A 352 -31.08 -2.72 -14.08
C ALA A 352 -29.92 -1.73 -13.92
N PHE A 353 -30.24 -0.44 -13.76
CA PHE A 353 -29.32 0.61 -13.38
C PHE A 353 -29.13 0.66 -11.86
N ARG A 354 -28.59 -0.41 -11.27
CA ARG A 354 -27.90 -0.26 -9.97
C ARG A 354 -26.90 0.84 -10.15
N PRO A 355 -26.91 1.95 -9.39
CA PRO A 355 -26.25 3.19 -9.78
C PRO A 355 -24.78 2.96 -10.13
N MET A 356 -24.53 2.67 -11.39
CA MET A 356 -23.21 2.42 -11.91
C MET A 356 -22.72 3.81 -12.27
N PRO A 357 -21.46 4.14 -11.97
CA PRO A 357 -20.94 5.44 -12.33
C PRO A 357 -20.97 5.60 -13.86
N THR A 358 -22.00 6.23 -14.41
CA THR A 358 -21.91 6.87 -15.73
C THR A 358 -21.12 8.15 -15.51
N VAL A 359 -19.84 8.03 -15.16
CA VAL A 359 -19.00 9.22 -15.03
C VAL A 359 -18.65 9.65 -16.43
N LEU A 360 -19.39 10.67 -16.89
CA LEU A 360 -18.99 11.47 -18.02
C LEU A 360 -17.61 12.05 -17.73
N PRO A 361 -16.70 12.04 -18.71
CA PRO A 361 -15.38 12.60 -18.52
C PRO A 361 -15.52 14.07 -18.11
N TRP A 362 -15.00 14.40 -16.93
CA TRP A 362 -14.84 15.79 -16.51
C TRP A 362 -14.01 16.57 -17.54
N PRO A 363 -14.18 17.90 -17.66
CA PRO A 363 -13.41 18.72 -18.59
C PRO A 363 -11.91 18.43 -18.48
N SER A 364 -11.23 18.29 -19.60
CA SER A 364 -9.82 17.90 -19.66
C SER A 364 -8.90 18.90 -18.96
N GLY A 365 -7.72 18.41 -18.54
CA GLY A 365 -6.79 19.07 -17.62
C GLY A 365 -6.25 20.46 -17.99
N ASP A 366 -6.50 20.99 -19.18
CA ASP A 366 -6.06 22.34 -19.57
C ASP A 366 -6.84 23.44 -18.81
N ASP A 367 -8.06 23.16 -18.34
CA ASP A 367 -8.88 24.07 -17.51
C ASP A 367 -8.49 24.06 -16.02
N VAL A 368 -7.67 23.09 -15.61
CA VAL A 368 -7.38 22.79 -14.20
C VAL A 368 -6.27 23.66 -13.64
N SER A 369 -5.31 24.09 -14.47
CA SER A 369 -4.31 25.06 -14.03
C SER A 369 -4.96 26.38 -13.59
N GLN A 370 -6.07 26.74 -14.21
CA GLN A 370 -6.91 27.87 -13.81
C GLN A 370 -7.67 27.56 -12.51
N MET A 371 -8.36 26.41 -12.40
CA MET A 371 -9.06 26.03 -11.16
C MET A 371 -8.13 25.86 -9.95
N VAL A 372 -6.93 25.29 -10.10
CA VAL A 372 -5.95 25.11 -9.01
C VAL A 372 -5.31 26.45 -8.61
N HIS A 373 -5.11 27.35 -9.57
CA HIS A 373 -4.69 28.73 -9.30
C HIS A 373 -5.79 29.51 -8.57
N ASP A 374 -7.05 29.28 -8.90
CA ASP A 374 -8.21 29.96 -8.31
C ASP A 374 -8.57 29.41 -6.92
N PHE A 375 -8.33 28.12 -6.66
CA PHE A 375 -8.40 27.54 -5.30
C PHE A 375 -7.34 28.10 -4.35
N GLY A 376 -6.20 28.57 -4.86
CA GLY A 376 -5.14 29.20 -4.07
C GLY A 376 -5.45 30.67 -3.70
N LYS A 377 -6.42 31.30 -4.37
CA LYS A 377 -6.83 32.68 -4.13
C LYS A 377 -8.25 32.69 -3.57
N LEU A 378 -8.36 32.71 -2.24
CA LEU A 378 -9.63 32.89 -1.52
C LEU A 378 -10.30 34.23 -1.92
N LYS A 379 -11.12 34.17 -2.96
CA LYS A 379 -12.48 34.71 -3.12
C LYS A 379 -13.08 33.90 -4.26
N PHE A 380 -14.12 33.12 -3.96
CA PHE A 380 -14.93 32.45 -4.98
C PHE A 380 -15.36 33.50 -6.01
N LEU A 381 -14.70 33.49 -7.17
CA LEU A 381 -15.19 34.19 -8.34
C LEU A 381 -16.09 33.21 -9.08
N ASP A 382 -17.25 33.73 -9.45
CA ASP A 382 -18.34 33.09 -10.16
C ASP A 382 -17.80 32.13 -11.22
N TYR A 383 -17.86 30.84 -10.94
CA TYR A 383 -17.97 29.86 -12.00
C TYR A 383 -19.27 30.19 -12.72
N ASN A 384 -19.17 30.81 -13.90
CA ASN A 384 -20.33 31.17 -14.71
C ASN A 384 -20.67 29.97 -15.61
N PRO A 385 -21.68 29.15 -15.27
CA PRO A 385 -22.07 28.00 -16.09
C PRO A 385 -22.59 28.41 -17.48
N ASN A 386 -22.80 29.70 -17.74
CA ASN A 386 -23.32 30.20 -19.02
C ASN A 386 -22.31 30.22 -20.18
N HIS A 387 -21.04 29.85 -19.96
CA HIS A 387 -20.04 29.82 -21.05
C HIS A 387 -19.90 28.47 -21.77
N THR A 388 -20.56 27.43 -21.29
CA THR A 388 -20.88 26.26 -22.11
C THR A 388 -22.30 26.40 -22.63
N ASN A 389 -22.44 27.06 -23.77
CA ASN A 389 -23.67 27.07 -24.55
C ASN A 389 -23.85 25.67 -25.21
N HIS A 390 -23.95 24.64 -24.37
CA HIS A 390 -24.49 23.35 -24.78
C HIS A 390 -26.01 23.52 -24.79
N ASN A 391 -26.61 23.41 -25.96
CA ASN A 391 -28.05 23.37 -26.11
C ASN A 391 -28.62 22.37 -25.09
N SER A 392 -29.69 22.76 -24.40
CA SER A 392 -30.49 21.93 -23.49
C SER A 392 -31.14 20.69 -24.15
N GLU A 393 -30.69 20.30 -25.35
CA GLU A 393 -31.12 19.13 -26.11
C GLU A 393 -30.11 17.97 -26.00
N ASP A 394 -28.88 18.21 -25.52
CA ASP A 394 -28.00 17.14 -25.02
C ASP A 394 -28.43 16.73 -23.60
N ILE A 395 -29.74 16.49 -23.39
CA ILE A 395 -30.24 15.84 -22.19
C ILE A 395 -29.59 14.47 -22.17
N GLU A 396 -28.56 14.34 -21.32
CA GLU A 396 -27.90 13.09 -20.99
C GLU A 396 -28.95 11.98 -20.96
N GLU A 397 -28.79 10.96 -21.81
CA GLU A 397 -29.67 9.80 -21.82
C GLU A 397 -29.81 9.30 -20.38
N ARG A 398 -30.99 9.53 -19.80
CA ARG A 398 -31.24 9.13 -18.41
C ARG A 398 -30.97 7.64 -18.34
N PRO A 399 -30.10 7.20 -17.43
CA PRO A 399 -29.63 5.82 -17.41
C PRO A 399 -30.76 4.82 -17.11
N CYS A 400 -31.87 5.30 -16.57
CA CYS A 400 -33.09 4.54 -16.36
C CYS A 400 -34.33 5.44 -16.50
N ALA A 401 -35.50 4.81 -16.64
CA ALA A 401 -36.80 5.48 -16.66
C ALA A 401 -37.40 5.69 -15.25
N CYS A 402 -36.58 5.53 -14.20
CA CYS A 402 -37.05 5.66 -12.82
C CYS A 402 -37.55 7.08 -12.52
N PRO A 403 -38.56 7.23 -11.65
CA PRO A 403 -39.07 8.53 -11.24
C PRO A 403 -37.96 9.45 -10.75
N SER A 404 -37.91 10.67 -11.29
CA SER A 404 -36.92 11.68 -10.92
C SER A 404 -37.60 13.03 -10.76
N THR A 405 -37.11 13.84 -9.83
CA THR A 405 -37.54 15.22 -9.66
C THR A 405 -36.34 16.10 -9.37
N ASP A 406 -36.35 17.28 -9.99
CA ASP A 406 -35.42 18.34 -9.64
C ASP A 406 -35.95 19.05 -8.39
N SER A 407 -35.03 19.45 -7.52
CA SER A 407 -35.29 20.16 -6.29
C SER A 407 -34.37 21.36 -6.21
N HIS A 408 -34.96 22.54 -6.02
CA HIS A 408 -34.19 23.76 -5.89
C HIS A 408 -33.24 23.66 -4.69
N SER A 409 -32.04 24.20 -4.82
CA SER A 409 -31.00 24.21 -3.78
C SER A 409 -31.47 24.61 -2.36
N ALA A 410 -32.43 25.53 -2.27
CA ALA A 410 -33.02 26.01 -1.02
C ALA A 410 -33.86 24.95 -0.28
N HIS A 411 -34.25 23.88 -0.99
CA HIS A 411 -35.08 22.81 -0.49
C HIS A 411 -34.33 21.49 -0.64
N CYS A 412 -33.68 21.04 0.44
CA CYS A 412 -33.00 19.75 0.49
C CYS A 412 -33.98 18.58 0.71
N ARG A 413 -35.14 18.66 0.07
CA ARG A 413 -36.27 17.77 0.27
C ARG A 413 -37.18 17.76 -0.95
N THR A 414 -37.68 16.58 -1.32
CA THR A 414 -38.69 16.46 -2.37
C THR A 414 -39.66 15.30 -2.14
N THR A 415 -40.89 15.45 -2.64
CA THR A 415 -41.94 14.43 -2.57
C THR A 415 -42.17 13.83 -3.95
N PHE A 416 -42.19 12.51 -4.03
CA PHE A 416 -42.60 11.82 -5.25
C PHE A 416 -44.10 11.54 -5.22
N SER A 417 -44.75 11.56 -6.39
CA SER A 417 -46.16 11.22 -6.55
C SER A 417 -46.32 10.18 -7.65
N ASN A 418 -47.47 9.48 -7.65
CA ASN A 418 -47.80 8.47 -8.66
C ASN A 418 -46.82 7.28 -8.72
N LEU A 419 -46.28 6.86 -7.57
CA LEU A 419 -45.46 5.66 -7.47
C LEU A 419 -46.33 4.41 -7.32
N SER A 420 -45.84 3.30 -7.86
CA SER A 420 -46.41 1.96 -7.63
C SER A 420 -46.22 1.55 -6.16
N LEU A 421 -47.30 1.14 -5.47
CA LEU A 421 -47.26 0.78 -4.04
C LEU A 421 -46.64 -0.60 -3.79
N ASP A 422 -46.63 -1.45 -4.82
CA ASP A 422 -46.13 -2.83 -4.83
C ASP A 422 -44.62 -2.95 -5.07
N LYS A 423 -43.94 -1.81 -5.30
CA LYS A 423 -42.50 -1.77 -5.58
C LYS A 423 -41.73 -1.12 -4.42
N ALA A 424 -40.53 -1.65 -4.18
CA ALA A 424 -39.56 -0.98 -3.31
C ALA A 424 -38.74 0.04 -4.12
N TYR A 425 -38.46 1.19 -3.51
CA TYR A 425 -37.67 2.24 -4.13
C TYR A 425 -36.44 2.57 -3.30
N ILE A 426 -35.33 2.86 -3.98
CA ILE A 426 -34.07 3.28 -3.38
C ILE A 426 -33.80 4.73 -3.84
N PRO A 427 -33.84 5.72 -2.94
CA PRO A 427 -33.52 7.09 -3.32
C PRO A 427 -32.05 7.25 -3.68
N GLU A 428 -31.81 8.08 -4.67
CA GLU A 428 -30.52 8.62 -5.06
C GLU A 428 -30.65 10.13 -5.14
N VAL A 429 -29.73 10.88 -4.54
CA VAL A 429 -29.67 12.33 -4.68
C VAL A 429 -28.32 12.71 -5.23
N ARG A 430 -28.31 13.55 -6.27
CA ARG A 430 -27.09 14.10 -6.84
C ARG A 430 -27.29 15.55 -7.23
N ILE A 431 -26.20 16.27 -7.42
CA ILE A 431 -26.28 17.63 -7.97
C ILE A 431 -26.56 17.52 -9.46
N GLY A 432 -27.40 18.39 -10.02
CA GLY A 432 -27.75 18.45 -11.44
C GLY A 432 -26.58 18.81 -12.39
N VAL A 433 -25.35 18.75 -11.91
CA VAL A 433 -24.13 18.95 -12.70
C VAL A 433 -23.59 17.59 -13.14
N ALA A 434 -23.25 17.48 -14.43
CA ALA A 434 -22.68 16.29 -15.04
C ALA A 434 -21.47 15.75 -14.23
N GLY A 435 -21.46 14.44 -14.01
CA GLY A 435 -20.39 13.75 -13.28
C GLY A 435 -20.40 13.96 -11.76
N SER A 436 -21.46 14.55 -11.20
CA SER A 436 -21.66 14.61 -9.75
C SER A 436 -21.75 13.21 -9.14
N PHE A 437 -21.16 13.03 -7.96
CA PHE A 437 -21.27 11.76 -7.26
C PHE A 437 -22.68 11.63 -6.69
N PRO A 438 -23.36 10.48 -6.88
CA PRO A 438 -24.64 10.21 -6.26
C PRO A 438 -24.47 9.88 -4.78
N ALA A 439 -25.37 10.42 -3.96
CA ALA A 439 -25.56 10.03 -2.58
C ALA A 439 -26.73 9.04 -2.48
N LEU A 440 -26.54 7.98 -1.72
CA LEU A 440 -27.54 6.94 -1.45
C LEU A 440 -27.87 6.94 0.03
N PRO A 441 -29.07 6.47 0.42
CA PRO A 441 -29.40 6.24 1.81
C PRO A 441 -28.57 5.09 2.36
N PRO A 442 -28.24 5.12 3.67
CA PRO A 442 -27.68 3.94 4.31
C PRO A 442 -28.66 2.76 4.15
N PRO A 443 -28.16 1.53 3.91
CA PRO A 443 -29.00 0.35 3.77
C PRO A 443 -30.02 0.13 4.90
N ALA A 444 -29.71 0.58 6.12
CA ALA A 444 -30.62 0.51 7.27
C ALA A 444 -31.80 1.51 7.20
N ALA A 445 -31.67 2.57 6.38
CA ALA A 445 -32.72 3.56 6.11
C ALA A 445 -33.54 3.24 4.85
N MET A 446 -33.23 2.13 4.16
CA MET A 446 -34.16 1.55 3.19
C MET A 446 -35.34 0.99 4.00
N GLY A 447 -36.41 1.77 4.08
CA GLY A 447 -37.62 1.39 4.80
C GLY A 447 -38.19 0.07 4.27
N PRO A 448 -39.04 -0.61 5.06
CA PRO A 448 -39.76 -1.78 4.57
C PRO A 448 -40.66 -1.36 3.40
N SER A 449 -41.16 -2.32 2.61
CA SER A 449 -41.99 -1.98 1.44
C SER A 449 -43.17 -1.10 1.88
N LEU A 450 -43.71 -0.30 0.97
CA LEU A 450 -44.83 0.57 1.31
C LEU A 450 -46.03 -0.25 1.84
N GLU A 451 -46.20 -1.49 1.36
CA GLU A 451 -47.16 -2.46 1.89
C GLU A 451 -46.90 -2.84 3.34
N ASP A 452 -45.64 -3.05 3.75
CA ASP A 452 -45.29 -3.35 5.14
C ASP A 452 -45.58 -2.15 6.06
N ALA A 453 -45.31 -0.94 5.59
CA ALA A 453 -45.59 0.29 6.33
C ALA A 453 -47.10 0.54 6.49
N LEU A 454 -47.90 0.22 5.47
CA LEU A 454 -49.36 0.31 5.50
C LEU A 454 -49.98 -0.81 6.34
N SER A 455 -49.47 -2.05 6.25
CA SER A 455 -49.94 -3.20 7.03
C SER A 455 -49.68 -3.05 8.52
N SER A 456 -48.57 -2.40 8.89
CA SER A 456 -48.25 -2.06 10.29
C SER A 456 -49.24 -1.06 10.91
N ARG A 457 -49.94 -0.29 10.07
CA ARG A 457 -50.87 0.77 10.47
C ARG A 457 -52.30 0.27 10.69
N GLU A 458 -52.68 -0.85 10.07
CA GLU A 458 -53.97 -1.51 10.30
C GLU A 458 -54.00 -2.31 11.63
N ALA A 459 -52.85 -2.56 12.24
CA ALA A 459 -52.73 -3.26 13.52
C ALA A 459 -52.76 -2.31 14.74
N SER A 460 -53.95 -1.80 15.09
CA SER A 460 -54.40 -1.25 16.42
C SER A 460 -54.79 0.23 16.46
N PRO A 461 -55.90 0.55 17.17
CA PRO A 461 -55.75 0.97 18.56
C PRO A 461 -56.70 0.21 19.51
N GLN A 462 -56.16 -0.50 20.49
CA GLN A 462 -56.90 -0.80 21.72
C GLN A 462 -56.53 0.22 22.81
N VAL A 463 -57.56 0.98 23.17
CA VAL A 463 -57.62 1.88 24.31
C VAL A 463 -57.45 1.07 25.59
N LEU A 464 -56.42 1.39 26.39
CA LEU A 464 -56.30 0.90 27.77
C LEU A 464 -56.21 2.10 28.71
N SER A 465 -57.28 2.26 29.48
CA SER A 465 -57.48 3.24 30.53
C SER A 465 -56.53 2.99 31.70
N SER A 466 -55.92 4.05 32.22
CA SER A 466 -55.22 4.02 33.51
C SER A 466 -56.19 3.93 34.69
N PRO A 467 -55.74 3.34 35.81
CA PRO A 467 -56.19 3.81 37.12
C PRO A 467 -55.02 4.32 37.98
N ALA A 468 -55.40 5.21 38.89
CA ALA A 468 -54.56 5.98 39.79
C ALA A 468 -54.02 5.16 40.99
N GLY A 469 -52.94 5.69 41.57
CA GLY A 469 -52.62 5.57 43.00
C GLY A 469 -51.41 4.71 43.35
N SER A 470 -50.33 5.33 43.85
CA SER A 470 -50.02 5.33 45.29
C SER A 470 -48.62 5.92 45.56
N GLU A 471 -48.58 6.79 46.56
CA GLU A 471 -47.40 7.33 47.23
C GLU A 471 -46.39 6.27 47.68
N ARG A 472 -45.10 6.62 47.68
CA ARG A 472 -44.21 6.42 48.82
C ARG A 472 -42.91 7.22 48.68
N ASP A 473 -42.63 7.97 49.75
CA ASP A 473 -41.38 8.59 50.13
C ASP A 473 -40.17 7.64 50.01
N ILE A 474 -38.99 8.21 49.68
CA ILE A 474 -37.71 7.89 50.30
C ILE A 474 -36.78 9.12 50.18
N HIS A 475 -36.34 9.60 51.35
CA HIS A 475 -35.24 10.54 51.56
C HIS A 475 -33.91 10.05 50.95
N ARG A 476 -33.13 10.96 50.33
CA ARG A 476 -31.67 11.02 50.59
C ARG A 476 -30.99 12.33 50.15
N GLU A 477 -30.61 13.08 51.18
CA GLU A 477 -29.44 13.95 51.38
C GLU A 477 -28.57 14.35 50.18
N THR A 478 -28.61 15.66 49.89
CA THR A 478 -27.54 16.46 49.28
C THR A 478 -26.50 16.90 50.31
N PRO A 479 -25.21 16.96 49.96
CA PRO A 479 -24.28 17.93 50.55
C PRO A 479 -23.93 19.03 49.54
N SER A 480 -24.29 20.26 49.90
CA SER A 480 -23.80 21.50 49.31
C SER A 480 -22.32 21.70 49.63
N GLY A 481 -21.53 22.00 48.59
CA GLY A 481 -20.14 22.43 48.70
C GLY A 481 -19.88 23.66 47.83
N THR A 482 -20.06 24.83 48.41
CA THR A 482 -19.68 26.15 47.90
C THR A 482 -18.16 26.33 47.85
N LEU A 483 -17.60 26.69 46.69
CA LEU A 483 -16.36 27.47 46.60
C LEU A 483 -16.40 28.42 45.38
N SER A 484 -16.06 29.68 45.66
CA SER A 484 -16.02 30.88 44.82
C SER A 484 -14.99 30.83 43.66
N PRO A 485 -15.11 31.74 42.68
CA PRO A 485 -14.38 31.67 41.41
C PRO A 485 -12.99 32.33 41.47
N ARG A 486 -12.05 31.77 40.72
CA ARG A 486 -10.74 32.39 40.45
C ARG A 486 -10.71 32.90 39.01
N ASN A 487 -10.42 34.19 38.89
CA ASN A 487 -10.16 34.94 37.67
C ASN A 487 -9.21 34.20 36.70
N SER A 488 -9.62 34.03 35.45
CA SER A 488 -8.73 33.77 34.32
C SER A 488 -8.75 34.97 33.38
N VAL A 489 -7.58 35.59 33.28
CA VAL A 489 -7.24 36.69 32.38
C VAL A 489 -7.23 36.15 30.95
N SER A 490 -8.05 36.77 30.10
CA SER A 490 -8.06 36.56 28.66
C SER A 490 -6.77 37.12 28.04
N LYS A 491 -6.02 36.29 27.31
CA LYS A 491 -4.99 36.75 26.36
C LYS A 491 -5.42 36.31 24.97
N HIS A 492 -5.94 37.28 24.21
CA HIS A 492 -5.99 37.23 22.75
C HIS A 492 -4.56 37.10 22.21
N VAL A 493 -4.32 36.09 21.38
CA VAL A 493 -3.21 36.07 20.42
C VAL A 493 -3.83 35.76 19.06
N GLU A 494 -4.04 36.80 18.26
CA GLU A 494 -4.26 36.68 16.83
C GLU A 494 -2.94 36.31 16.15
N GLY A 495 -2.97 35.29 15.32
CA GLY A 495 -1.84 34.83 14.52
C GLY A 495 -2.35 34.15 13.26
N SER A 496 -2.89 34.94 12.33
CA SER A 496 -3.27 34.49 10.99
C SER A 496 -2.01 34.24 10.15
N ALA A 497 -1.65 32.99 9.93
CA ALA A 497 -0.62 32.61 8.96
C ALA A 497 -1.26 32.46 7.57
N ILE A 498 -1.07 33.47 6.72
CA ILE A 498 -1.41 33.45 5.30
C ILE A 498 -0.41 32.54 4.60
N GLN A 499 -0.88 31.47 3.95
CA GLN A 499 -0.10 30.66 3.00
C GLN A 499 -0.33 31.18 1.59
N ASP A 500 0.52 32.10 1.14
CA ASP A 500 0.60 32.47 -0.29
C ASP A 500 1.51 31.48 -1.03
N ARG A 501 1.01 30.90 -2.13
CA ARG A 501 1.80 30.11 -3.08
C ARG A 501 2.35 31.02 -4.19
N ILE A 502 3.67 31.06 -4.35
CA ILE A 502 4.35 31.75 -5.45
C ILE A 502 4.90 30.73 -6.45
N VAL A 503 4.69 30.99 -7.75
CA VAL A 503 5.29 30.26 -8.87
C VAL A 503 6.75 30.70 -9.02
N ILE A 504 7.70 29.75 -8.94
CA ILE A 504 9.14 30.01 -9.09
C ILE A 504 9.62 29.46 -10.45
N ASP A 505 10.53 30.20 -11.08
CA ASP A 505 11.21 29.86 -12.34
C ASP A 505 11.78 28.42 -12.32
N PRO A 506 11.42 27.56 -13.30
CA PRO A 506 11.82 26.15 -13.33
C PRO A 506 13.33 25.87 -13.51
N ASN A 507 14.15 26.93 -13.62
CA ASN A 507 15.60 26.86 -13.77
C ASN A 507 16.41 27.30 -12.54
N SER A 508 15.79 27.71 -11.42
CA SER A 508 16.55 28.14 -10.24
C SER A 508 17.06 26.97 -9.39
N ASP A 509 18.25 27.07 -8.82
CA ASP A 509 18.75 26.13 -7.81
C ASP A 509 17.95 26.24 -6.48
N SER A 510 18.10 25.24 -5.60
CA SER A 510 17.32 25.14 -4.36
C SER A 510 17.60 26.28 -3.37
N GLU A 511 18.80 26.87 -3.38
CA GLU A 511 19.13 28.06 -2.58
C GLU A 511 18.44 29.32 -3.13
N SER A 512 18.43 29.51 -4.44
CA SER A 512 17.78 30.65 -5.10
C SER A 512 16.25 30.60 -4.97
N ALA A 513 15.67 29.40 -5.03
CA ALA A 513 14.23 29.19 -4.80
C ALA A 513 13.82 29.52 -3.35
N LEU A 514 14.68 29.19 -2.38
CA LEU A 514 14.43 29.53 -0.97
C LEU A 514 14.68 31.02 -0.65
N ALA A 515 15.63 31.66 -1.33
CA ALA A 515 15.84 33.12 -1.23
C ALA A 515 14.64 33.92 -1.81
N ALA A 516 13.97 33.38 -2.83
CA ALA A 516 12.73 33.96 -3.34
C ALA A 516 11.55 33.83 -2.36
N TYR A 517 11.48 32.71 -1.60
CA TYR A 517 10.46 32.47 -0.57
C TYR A 517 10.51 33.47 0.60
N THR A 518 11.69 33.98 0.97
CA THR A 518 11.85 34.93 2.09
C THR A 518 11.60 36.40 1.73
N GLY A 519 11.30 36.70 0.47
CA GLY A 519 10.94 38.02 -0.02
C GLY A 519 12.14 38.94 -0.32
N ARG A 520 11.97 39.82 -1.33
CA ARG A 520 12.90 40.90 -1.67
C ARG A 520 12.92 41.95 -0.55
N ASN A 521 13.61 41.66 0.54
CA ASN A 521 14.26 42.58 1.49
C ASN A 521 14.89 41.82 2.68
N ALA A 522 15.21 40.53 2.54
CA ALA A 522 15.85 39.75 3.59
C ALA A 522 17.38 39.72 3.47
N SER A 523 18.03 40.89 3.59
CA SER A 523 19.45 40.93 3.98
C SER A 523 19.56 40.50 5.46
N GLY A 524 19.45 39.20 5.75
CA GLY A 524 19.63 38.71 7.12
C GLY A 524 19.21 37.27 7.45
N VAL A 525 18.41 36.58 6.62
CA VAL A 525 17.98 35.20 6.96
C VAL A 525 19.03 34.19 6.52
N SER A 526 19.95 33.82 7.42
CA SER A 526 20.90 32.72 7.21
C SER A 526 20.18 31.39 7.42
N LEU A 527 20.28 30.48 6.46
CA LEU A 527 19.81 29.10 6.58
C LEU A 527 20.97 28.19 6.95
N ALA A 528 20.71 27.19 7.78
CA ALA A 528 21.67 26.14 8.09
C ALA A 528 21.11 24.79 7.63
N PRO A 529 21.86 24.01 6.83
CA PRO A 529 21.47 22.65 6.52
C PRO A 529 21.45 21.82 7.82
N LEU A 530 20.38 21.05 8.00
CA LEU A 530 20.23 20.16 9.13
C LEU A 530 21.16 18.95 8.93
N LYS A 531 22.28 18.93 9.67
CA LYS A 531 23.27 17.83 9.62
C LYS A 531 22.95 16.64 10.52
N HIS A 532 21.89 16.71 11.32
CA HIS A 532 21.47 15.63 12.21
C HIS A 532 20.28 14.87 11.63
N TYR A 533 20.29 13.55 11.83
CA TYR A 533 19.25 12.63 11.39
C TYR A 533 17.91 12.99 12.04
N LEU A 534 16.91 13.31 11.23
CA LEU A 534 15.53 13.46 11.66
C LEU A 534 14.88 12.09 11.50
N GLY A 535 14.51 11.42 12.60
CA GLY A 535 14.00 10.04 12.58
C GLY A 535 12.72 9.81 11.76
N TRP A 536 12.08 10.87 11.26
CA TRP A 536 10.93 10.83 10.35
C TRP A 536 11.28 11.16 8.89
N ALA A 537 12.51 11.58 8.58
CA ALA A 537 12.92 11.97 7.24
C ALA A 537 12.89 10.81 6.23
N GLU A 538 13.00 9.56 6.69
CA GLU A 538 12.92 8.36 5.86
C GLU A 538 11.52 8.09 5.30
N GLY A 539 10.48 8.74 5.83
CA GLY A 539 9.10 8.62 5.34
C GLY A 539 8.80 9.43 4.07
N PHE A 540 9.74 10.27 3.59
CA PHE A 540 9.53 11.12 2.42
C PHE A 540 10.03 10.45 1.12
N PRO A 541 9.18 10.22 0.11
CA PRO A 541 9.61 9.62 -1.16
C PRO A 541 10.49 10.56 -1.99
N GLY A 542 11.79 10.26 -2.09
CA GLY A 542 12.78 10.98 -2.90
C GLY A 542 13.89 11.67 -2.08
N SER A 543 14.88 12.25 -2.76
CA SER A 543 15.97 12.99 -2.10
C SER A 543 15.52 14.39 -1.69
N HIS A 544 15.52 14.66 -0.39
CA HIS A 544 15.15 15.94 0.20
C HIS A 544 16.31 16.51 1.01
N ASP A 545 16.48 17.83 0.95
CA ASP A 545 17.38 18.58 1.82
C ASP A 545 16.53 19.35 2.85
N PHE A 546 16.93 19.29 4.12
CA PHE A 546 16.20 19.92 5.23
C PHE A 546 16.97 21.14 5.74
N TYR A 547 16.27 22.25 5.88
CA TYR A 547 16.86 23.52 6.33
C TYR A 547 16.13 24.06 7.56
N ARG A 548 16.88 24.79 8.39
CA ARG A 548 16.33 25.59 9.49
C ARG A 548 16.83 27.02 9.39
N THR A 549 16.03 27.98 9.83
CA THR A 549 16.50 29.36 9.92
C THR A 549 17.46 29.49 11.09
N ARG A 550 18.66 30.03 10.83
CA ARG A 550 19.73 30.17 11.83
C ARG A 550 19.38 31.16 12.92
N ASN A 551 18.55 32.15 12.59
CA ASN A 551 18.16 33.23 13.48
C ASN A 551 16.85 32.93 14.25
N ASN A 552 16.13 31.86 13.89
CA ASN A 552 14.94 31.42 14.60
C ASN A 552 14.84 29.88 14.58
N PRO A 553 15.65 29.17 15.38
CA PRO A 553 15.62 27.70 15.43
C PRO A 553 14.30 27.13 15.94
N ALA A 554 13.39 27.94 16.49
CA ALA A 554 12.03 27.51 16.83
C ALA A 554 11.07 27.52 15.63
N SER A 555 11.45 28.13 14.50
CA SER A 555 10.68 28.06 13.26
C SER A 555 10.63 26.64 12.69
N GLY A 556 9.57 26.35 11.94
CA GLY A 556 9.36 25.07 11.27
C GLY A 556 10.53 24.68 10.35
N ILE A 557 10.66 23.37 10.08
CA ILE A 557 11.67 22.83 9.18
C ILE A 557 11.22 23.05 7.73
N LEU A 558 12.11 23.60 6.91
CA LEU A 558 11.88 23.76 5.48
C LEU A 558 12.39 22.54 4.74
N ILE A 559 11.59 22.03 3.79
CA ILE A 559 11.91 20.83 3.00
C ILE A 559 12.11 21.26 1.54
N ALA A 560 13.29 21.01 0.98
CA ALA A 560 13.56 21.23 -0.44
C ALA A 560 13.75 19.90 -1.16
N ARG A 561 13.04 19.70 -2.28
CA ARG A 561 13.18 18.49 -3.11
C ARG A 561 14.24 18.72 -4.18
N LYS A 562 15.24 17.84 -4.30
CA LYS A 562 16.19 17.88 -5.42
C LYS A 562 15.49 17.46 -6.72
N LYS A 563 15.67 18.24 -7.79
CA LYS A 563 15.21 17.86 -9.14
C LYS A 563 15.99 16.62 -9.58
N ALA A 564 15.31 15.59 -10.06
CA ALA A 564 15.96 14.38 -10.56
C ALA A 564 16.85 14.75 -11.76
N GLU A 565 18.17 14.55 -11.61
CA GLU A 565 19.09 14.60 -12.74
C GLU A 565 18.73 13.44 -13.68
N THR A 566 18.21 13.78 -14.86
CA THR A 566 18.03 12.79 -15.93
C THR A 566 19.41 12.38 -16.41
N PHE A 567 19.89 11.23 -15.93
CA PHE A 567 21.10 10.56 -16.41
C PHE A 567 20.97 10.30 -17.92
N ARG A 568 21.52 11.18 -18.75
CA ARG A 568 21.76 10.92 -20.17
C ARG A 568 23.00 10.02 -20.30
N HIS A 569 22.80 8.71 -20.21
CA HIS A 569 23.81 7.79 -20.73
C HIS A 569 23.82 7.85 -22.26
N GLY A 570 24.94 8.30 -22.82
CA GLY A 570 25.15 8.46 -24.25
C GLY A 570 25.17 7.12 -25.01
N LEU A 571 24.11 6.85 -25.76
CA LEU A 571 24.11 5.92 -26.88
C LEU A 571 24.73 6.61 -28.10
N LYS A 572 26.03 6.37 -28.34
CA LYS A 572 26.65 6.64 -29.63
C LYS A 572 26.15 5.61 -30.65
N ASN A 573 25.13 5.98 -31.42
CA ASN A 573 24.72 5.25 -32.61
C ASN A 573 25.79 5.35 -33.70
N LYS A 574 26.33 4.20 -34.10
CA LYS A 574 27.18 4.03 -35.27
C LYS A 574 26.34 3.33 -36.36
N ARG A 575 25.88 4.07 -37.36
CA ARG A 575 25.41 3.59 -38.67
C ARG A 575 26.07 4.47 -39.72
N ALA A 576 27.04 3.92 -40.46
CA ALA A 576 26.86 3.30 -41.77
C ALA A 576 26.99 4.34 -42.89
N ARG A 577 28.12 4.29 -43.60
CA ARG A 577 28.23 4.70 -45.00
C ARG A 577 29.23 3.79 -45.68
N ASP A 578 28.67 2.97 -46.57
CA ASP A 578 29.36 2.14 -47.53
C ASP A 578 29.95 3.00 -48.65
N SER A 579 31.21 2.72 -48.99
CA SER A 579 31.76 2.92 -50.32
C SER A 579 33.11 2.17 -50.40
N GLU A 580 33.06 0.99 -51.02
CA GLU A 580 34.19 0.31 -51.69
C GLU A 580 34.81 1.23 -52.78
N PRO A 581 36.07 1.02 -53.28
CA PRO A 581 36.56 -0.31 -53.69
C PRO A 581 38.08 -0.64 -53.61
N SER A 582 38.33 -1.94 -53.81
CA SER A 582 39.40 -2.57 -54.62
C SER A 582 40.67 -3.14 -53.97
N SER A 583 40.78 -4.48 -54.13
CA SER A 583 41.98 -5.32 -54.39
C SER A 583 43.08 -5.37 -53.30
N SER A 584 43.73 -6.49 -52.93
CA SER A 584 43.93 -7.82 -53.52
C SER A 584 44.52 -8.77 -52.45
N ASN A 585 44.08 -10.04 -52.45
CA ASN A 585 44.68 -11.33 -51.99
C ASN A 585 46.16 -11.41 -51.51
N PRO A 586 46.62 -12.55 -50.91
CA PRO A 586 46.06 -13.45 -49.89
C PRO A 586 47.15 -13.89 -48.83
N PRO A 587 46.89 -14.84 -47.90
CA PRO A 587 47.74 -15.09 -46.72
C PRO A 587 48.74 -16.24 -46.87
N LYS A 588 49.84 -16.21 -46.10
CA LYS A 588 50.70 -17.39 -45.87
C LYS A 588 51.10 -17.54 -44.41
N ALA A 589 50.72 -18.70 -43.86
CA ALA A 589 51.19 -19.26 -42.60
C ALA A 589 52.65 -19.75 -42.70
N LYS A 590 53.43 -19.59 -41.61
CA LYS A 590 54.63 -20.39 -41.23
C LYS A 590 54.76 -20.30 -39.70
N ARG A 591 54.46 -21.35 -38.93
CA ARG A 591 55.22 -22.58 -38.63
C ARG A 591 56.56 -22.33 -37.89
N SER A 592 56.50 -22.57 -36.57
CA SER A 592 57.44 -23.32 -35.72
C SER A 592 58.93 -23.38 -36.11
N ARG A 593 59.80 -22.92 -35.19
CA ARG A 593 60.86 -23.79 -34.62
C ARG A 593 61.48 -23.19 -33.36
N ARG A 594 61.47 -24.00 -32.28
CA ARG A 594 62.42 -23.96 -31.16
C ARG A 594 63.75 -24.54 -31.65
N THR A 595 64.86 -23.96 -31.19
CA THR A 595 66.16 -24.63 -31.08
C THR A 595 66.72 -24.37 -29.69
N TYR A 596 66.99 -25.47 -28.99
CA TYR A 596 67.92 -25.55 -27.86
C TYR A 596 69.34 -25.62 -28.44
N GLU A 597 70.30 -24.91 -27.84
CA GLU A 597 71.72 -25.21 -27.95
C GLU A 597 72.25 -25.62 -26.57
N MET A 598 73.01 -26.71 -26.54
CA MET A 598 73.83 -27.14 -25.43
C MET A 598 75.28 -26.72 -25.68
N GLY A 599 75.99 -26.36 -24.60
CA GLY A 599 77.37 -26.77 -24.36
C GLY A 599 78.49 -25.87 -24.86
N ASN A 600 79.08 -25.09 -23.94
CA ASN A 600 80.45 -25.30 -23.47
C ASN A 600 80.62 -24.73 -22.06
#